data_AF-K1UEC7-F1
#
_entry.id   AF-K1UEC7-F1
#
_cell.length_a   1.000
_cell.length_b   1.000
_cell.length_c   1.000
_cell.angle_alpha   90.00
_cell.angle_beta   90.00
_cell.angle_gamma   90.00
#
_symmetry.space_group_name_H-M   'P 1'
#
loop_
_entity.id
_entity.type
_entity.pdbx_description
1 polymer ?
#
loop_
_entity_poly.entity_id
_entity_poly.type
_entity_poly.pdbx_seq_one_letter_code
_entity_poly.pdbx_strand_id
1 'polypeptide(L)'
;LYIIGTMNTTDRSVGSIDYALRRRFAFWTLKADVDVVKQQNVDETIKSKAVDLFEKVQIFLADNPADMDMEDLMPGHSYFMAHTIDELVMKVNYELIPLIEEYAKDGIIEVSKEKLNHAFDEWRQIIA
;
A
#
# COMPACT_ATOMS: atom_id res chain seq x y z
N LEU A 1 5.98 -32.82 4.26
CA LEU A 1 6.71 -31.58 3.92
C LEU A 1 5.73 -30.64 3.26
N TYR A 2 5.64 -29.40 3.73
CA TYR A 2 4.86 -28.34 3.09
C TYR A 2 5.81 -27.26 2.59
N ILE A 3 5.52 -26.68 1.44
CA ILE A 3 6.27 -25.56 0.87
C ILE A 3 5.32 -24.37 0.78
N ILE A 4 5.68 -23.28 1.44
CA ILE A 4 4.96 -22.02 1.41
C ILE A 4 5.89 -20.99 0.77
N GLY A 5 5.47 -20.41 -0.34
CA GLY A 5 6.19 -19.33 -1.01
C GLY A 5 5.39 -18.04 -0.91
N THR A 6 6.11 -16.92 -0.72
CA THR A 6 5.55 -15.57 -0.80
C THR A 6 6.04 -14.92 -2.08
N MET A 7 5.17 -14.17 -2.74
CA MET A 7 5.49 -13.45 -3.97
C MET A 7 4.98 -12.02 -3.82
N ASN A 8 5.83 -11.04 -4.14
CA ASN A 8 5.42 -9.66 -4.30
C ASN A 8 4.83 -9.51 -5.70
N THR A 9 3.56 -9.12 -5.82
CA THR A 9 2.87 -9.02 -7.12
C THR A 9 3.09 -7.68 -7.81
N THR A 10 3.44 -6.63 -7.07
CA THR A 10 3.80 -5.31 -7.61
C THR A 10 5.11 -5.34 -8.42
N ASP A 11 6.02 -6.27 -8.09
CA ASP A 11 7.30 -6.40 -8.76
C ASP A 11 7.19 -7.18 -10.09
N ARG A 12 7.20 -6.44 -11.20
CA ARG A 12 7.12 -6.99 -12.56
C ARG A 12 8.31 -7.88 -12.94
N SER A 13 9.45 -7.76 -12.25
CA SER A 13 10.63 -8.60 -12.52
C SER A 13 10.40 -10.08 -12.18
N VAL A 14 9.38 -10.37 -11.37
CA VAL A 14 9.02 -11.72 -10.89
C VAL A 14 7.79 -12.29 -11.61
N GLY A 15 7.14 -11.51 -12.48
CA GLY A 15 5.84 -11.83 -13.10
C GLY A 15 5.83 -13.06 -14.01
N SER A 16 6.99 -13.54 -14.46
CA SER A 16 7.12 -14.69 -15.37
C SER A 16 7.45 -16.00 -14.65
N ILE A 17 6.72 -16.35 -13.58
CA ILE A 17 6.76 -17.73 -13.07
C ILE A 17 6.29 -18.69 -14.17
N ASP A 18 7.11 -19.68 -14.48
CA ASP A 18 6.84 -20.72 -15.47
C ASP A 18 5.54 -21.48 -15.16
N TYR A 19 4.79 -21.84 -16.19
CA TYR A 19 3.49 -22.49 -16.05
C TYR A 19 3.58 -23.86 -15.37
N ALA A 20 4.69 -24.59 -15.53
CA ALA A 20 4.89 -25.88 -14.87
C ALA A 20 5.07 -25.73 -13.36
N LEU A 21 5.61 -24.60 -12.88
CA LEU A 21 5.65 -24.26 -11.47
C LEU A 21 4.27 -23.80 -11.00
N ARG A 22 3.56 -22.94 -11.75
CA ARG A 22 2.24 -22.45 -11.31
C ARG A 22 1.26 -23.58 -11.00
N ARG A 23 1.18 -24.62 -11.84
CA ARG A 23 0.26 -25.75 -11.56
C ARG A 23 0.63 -26.61 -10.35
N ARG A 24 1.80 -26.41 -9.72
CA ARG A 24 2.25 -27.14 -8.52
C ARG A 24 1.96 -26.40 -7.21
N PHE A 25 1.55 -25.14 -7.28
CA PHE A 25 1.20 -24.32 -6.13
C PHE A 25 -0.27 -23.90 -6.19
N ALA A 26 -0.90 -23.79 -5.02
CA ALA A 26 -2.12 -23.01 -4.88
C ALA A 26 -1.72 -21.54 -4.73
N PHE A 27 -2.33 -20.65 -5.52
CA PHE A 27 -2.10 -19.21 -5.45
C PHE A 27 -3.20 -18.58 -4.61
N TRP A 28 -2.80 -17.82 -3.60
CA TRP A 28 -3.69 -17.11 -2.71
C TRP A 28 -3.21 -15.66 -2.57
N THR A 29 -3.99 -14.71 -3.08
CA THR A 29 -3.66 -13.28 -3.00
C THR A 29 -4.01 -12.74 -1.62
N LEU A 30 -3.04 -12.13 -0.95
CA LEU A 30 -3.24 -11.40 0.30
C LEU A 30 -3.43 -9.92 -0.02
N LYS A 31 -4.66 -9.43 0.09
CA LYS A 31 -5.00 -8.03 -0.19
C LYS A 31 -4.69 -7.14 1.00
N ALA A 32 -4.43 -5.86 0.75
CA ALA A 32 -4.48 -4.84 1.78
C ALA A 32 -5.89 -4.81 2.40
N ASP A 33 -5.96 -4.71 3.74
CA ASP A 33 -7.21 -4.87 4.47
C ASP A 33 -7.28 -3.84 5.59
N VAL A 34 -8.25 -2.93 5.47
CA VAL A 34 -8.50 -1.87 6.45
C VAL A 34 -8.98 -2.44 7.79
N ASP A 35 -9.64 -3.60 7.81
CA ASP A 35 -10.12 -4.19 9.04
C ASP A 35 -8.96 -4.70 9.91
N VAL A 36 -7.82 -5.08 9.30
CA VAL A 36 -6.57 -5.34 10.03
C VAL A 36 -6.04 -4.05 10.67
N VAL A 37 -6.11 -2.93 9.96
CA VAL A 37 -5.74 -1.61 10.49
C VAL A 37 -6.70 -1.18 11.61
N LYS A 38 -7.98 -1.59 11.60
CA LYS A 38 -8.92 -1.32 12.71
C LYS A 38 -8.69 -2.20 13.93
N GLN A 39 -8.18 -3.41 13.74
CA GLN A 39 -7.96 -4.40 14.81
C GLN A 39 -6.66 -4.20 15.59
N GLN A 40 -5.79 -3.27 15.17
CA GLN A 40 -4.56 -2.96 15.90
C GLN A 40 -4.85 -2.50 17.33
N ASN A 41 -4.07 -3.02 18.28
CA ASN A 41 -4.24 -2.76 19.71
C ASN A 41 -3.40 -1.54 20.15
N VAL A 42 -3.84 -0.35 19.74
CA VAL A 42 -3.20 0.95 20.02
C VAL A 42 -4.25 2.00 20.39
N ASP A 43 -3.80 3.21 20.72
CA ASP A 43 -4.69 4.33 21.03
C ASP A 43 -5.68 4.59 19.89
N GLU A 44 -6.93 4.92 20.24
CA GLU A 44 -8.01 5.12 19.27
C GLU A 44 -7.72 6.29 18.31
N THR A 45 -6.97 7.30 18.77
CA THR A 45 -6.55 8.43 17.92
C THR A 45 -5.62 7.97 16.80
N ILE A 46 -4.64 7.11 17.13
CA ILE A 46 -3.68 6.57 16.14
C ILE A 46 -4.43 5.69 15.15
N LYS A 47 -5.31 4.82 15.66
CA LYS A 47 -6.14 3.93 14.83
C LYS A 47 -7.03 4.72 13.86
N SER A 48 -7.72 5.74 14.34
CA SER A 48 -8.59 6.59 13.52
C SER A 48 -7.80 7.27 12.40
N LYS A 49 -6.65 7.88 12.72
CA LYS A 49 -5.75 8.49 11.73
C LYS A 49 -5.22 7.48 10.71
N ALA A 50 -4.83 6.29 11.15
CA ALA A 50 -4.36 5.22 10.28
C ALA A 50 -5.43 4.71 9.31
N VAL A 51 -6.68 4.59 9.77
CA VAL A 51 -7.82 4.18 8.93
C VAL A 51 -8.16 5.27 7.92
N ASP A 52 -8.23 6.54 8.34
CA ASP A 52 -8.47 7.67 7.44
C ASP A 52 -7.39 7.75 6.36
N LEU A 53 -6.11 7.63 6.75
CA LEU A 53 -4.99 7.57 5.82
C LEU A 53 -5.11 6.41 4.83
N PHE A 54 -5.47 5.20 5.29
CA PHE A 54 -5.67 4.03 4.42
C PHE A 54 -6.73 4.31 3.35
N GLU A 55 -7.89 4.83 3.76
CA GLU A 55 -9.00 5.14 2.86
C GLU A 55 -8.62 6.24 1.87
N LYS A 56 -7.88 7.26 2.31
CA LYS A 56 -7.40 8.35 1.44
C LYS A 56 -6.39 7.89 0.40
N VAL A 57 -5.47 7.01 0.77
CA VAL A 57 -4.54 6.38 -0.19
C VAL A 57 -5.31 5.51 -1.18
N GLN A 58 -6.27 4.71 -0.70
CA GLN A 58 -7.08 3.86 -1.56
C GLN A 58 -7.88 4.69 -2.58
N ILE A 59 -8.55 5.76 -2.15
CA ILE A 59 -9.28 6.68 -3.03
C ILE A 59 -8.33 7.33 -4.02
N PHE A 60 -7.18 7.82 -3.56
CA PHE A 60 -6.19 8.43 -4.45
C PHE A 60 -5.75 7.45 -5.54
N LEU A 61 -5.45 6.20 -5.21
CA LEU A 61 -5.06 5.19 -6.20
C LEU A 61 -6.22 4.81 -7.12
N ALA A 62 -7.47 4.82 -6.63
CA ALA A 62 -8.67 4.57 -7.43
C ALA A 62 -8.95 5.68 -8.46
N ASP A 63 -8.68 6.93 -8.08
CA ASP A 63 -8.99 8.13 -8.85
C ASP A 63 -7.93 8.47 -9.91
N ASN A 64 -6.86 7.69 -10.01
CA ASN A 64 -5.80 7.88 -11.00
C ASN A 64 -5.66 6.62 -11.87
N PRO A 65 -5.57 6.74 -13.20
CA PRO A 65 -5.34 5.60 -14.08
C PRO A 65 -4.05 4.87 -13.69
N ALA A 66 -4.09 3.54 -13.69
CA ALA A 66 -2.94 2.71 -13.36
C ALA A 66 -2.80 1.54 -14.33
N ASP A 67 -1.56 1.11 -14.56
CA ASP A 67 -1.21 -0.04 -15.40
C ASP A 67 -1.20 -1.36 -14.59
N MET A 68 -1.89 -1.40 -13.45
CA MET A 68 -2.04 -2.58 -12.59
C MET A 68 -3.40 -2.59 -11.90
N ASP A 69 -3.85 -3.78 -11.51
CA ASP A 69 -5.05 -3.93 -10.69
C ASP A 69 -4.82 -3.31 -9.31
N MET A 70 -5.88 -2.77 -8.71
CA MET A 70 -5.84 -2.12 -7.40
C MET A 70 -5.27 -3.04 -6.30
N GLU A 71 -5.47 -4.35 -6.43
CA GLU A 71 -4.97 -5.34 -5.47
C GLU A 71 -3.43 -5.45 -5.45
N ASP A 72 -2.79 -5.21 -6.59
CA ASP A 72 -1.33 -5.23 -6.75
C ASP A 72 -0.71 -3.85 -6.54
N LEU A 73 -1.52 -2.79 -6.66
CA LEU A 73 -1.09 -1.41 -6.50
C LEU A 73 -1.16 -0.94 -5.04
N MET A 74 -2.19 -1.34 -4.30
CA MET A 74 -2.45 -0.84 -2.95
C MET A 74 -1.35 -1.28 -1.97
N PRO A 75 -0.68 -0.34 -1.26
CA PRO A 75 0.24 -0.70 -0.19
C PRO A 75 -0.44 -1.55 0.89
N GLY A 76 0.28 -2.55 1.40
CA GLY A 76 -0.24 -3.44 2.44
C GLY A 76 -0.60 -2.70 3.73
N HIS A 77 -1.47 -3.29 4.56
CA HIS A 77 -1.92 -2.71 5.83
C HIS A 77 -0.76 -2.37 6.79
N SER A 78 0.40 -3.02 6.65
CA SER A 78 1.61 -2.74 7.43
C SER A 78 2.18 -1.32 7.27
N TYR A 79 1.88 -0.62 6.17
CA TYR A 79 2.26 0.79 6.00
C TYR A 79 1.46 1.74 6.90
N PHE A 80 0.29 1.28 7.37
CA PHE A 80 -0.67 2.08 8.14
C PHE A 80 -0.73 1.65 9.61
N MET A 81 -0.10 0.53 9.98
CA MET A 81 -0.03 0.07 11.36
C MET A 81 1.19 0.67 12.06
N ALA A 82 0.98 1.20 13.26
CA ALA A 82 2.01 1.81 14.09
C ALA A 82 1.62 1.78 15.57
N HIS A 83 2.59 1.62 16.47
CA HIS A 83 2.37 1.63 17.91
C HIS A 83 2.32 3.05 18.50
N THR A 84 2.95 4.02 17.83
CA THR A 84 2.96 5.43 18.22
C THR A 84 2.63 6.33 17.04
N ILE A 85 2.23 7.57 17.33
CA ILE A 85 1.99 8.58 16.28
C ILE A 85 3.29 8.90 15.53
N ASP A 86 4.42 8.99 16.23
CA ASP A 86 5.73 9.24 15.61
C ASP A 86 6.11 8.14 14.64
N GLU A 87 5.84 6.87 14.98
CA GLU A 87 6.08 5.74 14.08
C GLU A 87 5.20 5.83 12.83
N LEU A 88 3.91 6.17 12.97
CA LEU A 88 3.02 6.40 11.83
C LEU A 88 3.54 7.54 10.94
N VAL A 89 4.01 8.63 11.56
CA VAL A 89 4.60 9.77 10.85
C VAL A 89 5.86 9.37 10.08
N MET A 90 6.73 8.54 10.67
CA MET A 90 7.92 8.03 9.99
C MET A 90 7.54 7.13 8.81
N LYS A 91 6.59 6.20 9.00
CA LYS A 91 6.10 5.33 7.93
C LYS A 91 5.54 6.11 6.76
N VAL A 92 4.73 7.14 7.02
CA VAL A 92 4.19 7.97 5.94
C VAL A 92 5.28 8.69 5.16
N ASN A 93 6.22 9.33 5.86
CA ASN A 93 7.22 10.18 5.19
C ASN A 93 8.35 9.40 4.52
N TYR A 94 8.69 8.22 5.03
CA TYR A 94 9.88 7.48 4.60
C TYR A 94 9.58 6.13 3.95
N GLU A 95 8.36 5.61 4.06
CA GLU A 95 7.95 4.34 3.42
C GLU A 95 6.85 4.59 2.39
N LEU A 96 5.71 5.17 2.81
CA LEU A 96 4.51 5.30 1.97
C LEU A 96 4.66 6.33 0.86
N ILE A 97 5.01 7.58 1.20
CA ILE A 97 5.15 8.66 0.20
C ILE A 97 6.21 8.29 -0.86
N PRO A 98 7.43 7.87 -0.47
CA PRO A 98 8.43 7.45 -1.45
C PRO A 98 7.97 6.33 -2.38
N LEU A 99 7.20 5.36 -1.87
CA LEU A 99 6.63 4.29 -2.68
C LEU A 99 5.66 4.84 -3.74
N ILE A 100 4.74 5.73 -3.36
CA ILE A 100 3.79 6.32 -4.31
C ILE A 100 4.50 7.25 -5.31
N GLU A 101 5.55 7.97 -4.90
CA GLU A 101 6.42 8.71 -5.80
C GLU A 101 7.07 7.81 -6.84
N GLU A 102 7.55 6.64 -6.43
CA GLU A 102 8.16 5.65 -7.31
C GLU A 102 7.13 5.11 -8.32
N TYR A 103 5.90 4.82 -7.89
CA TYR A 103 4.81 4.44 -8.79
C TYR A 103 4.55 5.49 -9.88
N ALA A 104 4.52 6.78 -9.51
CA ALA A 104 4.31 7.86 -10.48
C ALA A 104 5.52 8.01 -11.42
N LYS A 105 6.74 7.85 -10.90
CA LYS A 105 7.98 7.95 -11.68
C LYS A 105 8.14 6.81 -12.69
N ASP A 106 7.75 5.61 -12.30
CA ASP A 106 7.82 4.40 -13.13
C ASP A 106 6.64 4.30 -14.11
N GLY A 107 5.70 5.26 -14.07
CA GLY A 107 4.52 5.29 -14.92
C GLY A 107 3.47 4.24 -14.57
N ILE A 108 3.54 3.66 -13.36
CA ILE A 108 2.55 2.72 -12.85
C ILE A 108 1.22 3.43 -12.59
N ILE A 109 1.27 4.68 -12.09
CA ILE A 109 0.12 5.56 -11.92
C ILE A 109 0.30 6.83 -12.76
N GLU A 110 -0.74 7.24 -13.46
CA GLU A 110 -0.76 8.49 -14.24
C GLU A 110 -1.34 9.62 -13.39
N VAL A 111 -0.46 10.48 -12.86
CA VAL A 111 -0.86 11.60 -11.99
C VAL A 111 0.04 12.82 -12.19
N SER A 112 -0.54 14.02 -12.15
CA SER A 112 0.25 15.25 -12.23
C SER A 112 1.04 15.49 -10.93
N LYS A 113 2.19 16.16 -11.04
CA LYS A 113 3.00 16.51 -9.85
C LYS A 113 2.24 17.35 -8.84
N GLU A 114 1.35 18.23 -9.30
CA GLU A 114 0.52 19.06 -8.42
C GLU A 114 -0.48 18.20 -7.63
N LYS A 115 -1.17 17.28 -8.29
CA LYS A 115 -2.13 16.38 -7.63
C LYS A 115 -1.42 15.43 -6.65
N LEU A 116 -0.24 14.96 -7.02
CA LEU A 116 0.60 14.11 -6.17
C LEU A 116 1.05 14.84 -4.89
N ASN A 117 1.62 16.04 -5.03
CA ASN A 117 2.05 16.86 -3.89
C ASN A 117 0.87 17.23 -2.99
N HIS A 118 -0.28 17.56 -3.58
CA HIS A 118 -1.48 17.86 -2.81
C HIS A 118 -1.94 16.67 -1.95
N ALA A 119 -1.95 15.46 -2.52
CA ALA A 119 -2.28 14.24 -1.77
C ALA A 119 -1.29 14.00 -0.62
N PHE A 120 0.02 14.19 -0.86
CA PHE A 120 1.03 14.02 0.18
C PHE A 120 0.90 15.03 1.32
N ASP A 121 0.55 16.28 1.01
CA ASP A 121 0.31 17.28 2.04
C ASP A 121 -0.95 16.96 2.85
N GLU A 122 -2.02 16.48 2.19
CA GLU A 122 -3.22 15.98 2.88
C GLU A 122 -2.88 14.82 3.82
N TRP A 123 -2.11 13.83 3.34
CA TRP A 123 -1.74 12.66 4.15
C TRP A 123 -0.90 13.05 5.36
N ARG A 124 0.05 13.99 5.20
CA ARG A 124 0.82 14.54 6.32
C ARG A 124 -0.05 15.27 7.33
N GLN A 125 -1.11 15.96 6.89
CA GLN A 125 -2.05 16.64 7.80
C GLN A 125 -2.89 15.65 8.61
N ILE A 126 -3.27 14.50 8.05
CA ILE A 126 -4.02 13.45 8.78
C ILE A 126 -3.22 12.94 9.97
N ILE A 127 -1.91 12.75 9.79
CA ILE A 127 -1.05 12.15 10.81
C ILE A 127 -0.43 13.18 11.77
N ALA A 128 -0.37 14.46 11.39
CA ALA A 128 0.10 15.55 12.26
C ALA A 128 -0.74 15.68 13.54
#